data_AF-A0A8J4SS59-F1
#
_entry.id   AF-A0A8J4SS59-F1
#
_cell.length_a   1.000
_cell.length_b   1.000
_cell.length_c   1.000
_cell.angle_alpha   90.00
_cell.angle_beta   90.00
_cell.angle_gamma   90.00
#
_symmetry.space_group_name_H-M   'P 1'
#
loop_
_entity.id
_entity.type
_entity.pdbx_description
1 polymer ?
#
loop_
_entity_poly.entity_id
_entity_poly.type
_entity_poly.pdbx_seq_one_letter_code
_entity_poly.pdbx_strand_id
1 'polypeptide(L)'
;MKFQKKSQLNNSPCLVQVYTTLPPGINASATAYLNLNISLFRAAHRPFSTRRSTPSTRPPDELSVRVRWWGEPVGGQCATFNPRLAHKVGHKQITCTRARYRVTVPLEKFSAYLKDMRALYMDVLDDNCERAIGRARIDRIDRLTPNHPIDTLQA
;
A
#
# COMPACT_ATOMS: atom_id res chain seq x y z
N MET A 1 -43.00 -18.90 -5.82
CA MET A 1 -42.69 -17.68 -5.04
C MET A 1 -41.82 -18.06 -3.86
N LYS A 2 -40.58 -17.56 -3.79
CA LYS A 2 -39.74 -17.60 -2.58
C LYS A 2 -39.08 -16.22 -2.44
N PHE A 3 -39.39 -15.55 -1.34
CA PHE A 3 -38.74 -14.31 -0.93
C PHE A 3 -37.34 -14.63 -0.40
N GLN A 4 -36.32 -13.92 -0.89
CA GLN A 4 -35.03 -13.82 -0.21
C GLN A 4 -34.88 -12.41 0.38
N LYS A 5 -34.61 -12.36 1.68
CA LYS A 5 -34.39 -11.15 2.46
C LYS A 5 -32.88 -10.87 2.52
N LYS A 6 -32.54 -9.62 2.20
CA LYS A 6 -31.27 -8.89 2.35
C LYS A 6 -30.13 -9.61 3.09
N SER A 7 -29.05 -9.87 2.35
CA SER A 7 -27.72 -9.38 2.73
C SER A 7 -26.98 -8.96 1.47
N GLN A 8 -27.24 -7.72 1.04
CA GLN A 8 -26.27 -7.00 0.22
C GLN A 8 -25.07 -6.72 1.13
N LEU A 9 -24.19 -7.71 1.30
CA LEU A 9 -22.80 -7.38 1.60
C LEU A 9 -22.32 -6.65 0.36
N ASN A 10 -22.20 -5.33 0.46
CA ASN A 10 -21.63 -4.49 -0.56
C ASN A 10 -20.33 -5.12 -1.06
N ASN A 11 -20.38 -5.72 -2.23
CA ASN A 11 -19.23 -6.31 -2.91
C ASN A 11 -18.40 -5.18 -3.54
N SER A 12 -17.99 -4.21 -2.72
CA SER A 12 -16.95 -3.25 -3.07
C SER A 12 -15.61 -3.96 -2.81
N PRO A 13 -14.80 -4.28 -3.82
CA PRO A 13 -13.52 -4.96 -3.58
C PRO A 13 -12.67 -4.04 -2.68
N CYS A 14 -12.26 -4.59 -1.54
CA CYS A 14 -11.61 -3.93 -0.40
C CYS A 14 -10.76 -2.70 -0.78
N LEU A 15 -11.36 -1.51 -0.65
CA LEU A 15 -10.64 -0.25 -0.74
C LEU A 15 -9.94 -0.01 0.59
N VAL A 16 -8.63 0.18 0.52
CA VAL A 16 -7.80 0.56 1.66
C VAL A 16 -8.21 1.95 2.12
N GLN A 17 -8.48 2.08 3.42
CA GLN A 17 -8.73 3.36 4.04
C GLN A 17 -7.50 4.26 3.94
N VAL A 18 -7.70 5.49 3.49
CA VAL A 18 -6.66 6.53 3.45
C VAL A 18 -6.97 7.61 4.48
N TYR A 19 -5.92 8.20 5.05
CA TYR A 19 -6.03 9.16 6.16
C TYR A 19 -5.51 10.55 5.77
N THR A 20 -5.05 10.71 4.53
CA THR A 20 -4.51 11.96 4.02
C THR A 20 -5.07 12.32 2.65
N THR A 21 -5.03 13.61 2.33
CA THR A 21 -5.02 14.12 0.96
C THR A 21 -3.59 14.17 0.43
N LEU A 22 -3.43 14.42 -0.86
CA LEU A 22 -2.13 14.59 -1.50
C LEU A 22 -2.00 15.99 -2.12
N PRO A 23 -0.96 16.76 -1.77
CA PRO A 23 -0.04 16.55 -0.64
C PRO A 23 -0.74 16.52 0.73
N PRO A 24 -0.15 15.87 1.75
CA PRO A 24 -0.71 15.86 3.11
C PRO A 24 -0.90 17.26 3.70
N GLY A 25 -1.93 17.41 4.54
CA GLY A 25 -2.23 18.66 5.25
C GLY A 25 -3.02 19.71 4.45
N ILE A 26 -3.33 19.45 3.17
CA ILE A 26 -4.10 20.39 2.33
C ILE A 26 -5.56 19.92 2.22
N ASN A 27 -6.44 20.63 2.93
CA ASN A 27 -7.88 20.39 2.94
C ASN A 27 -8.59 21.24 1.89
N ALA A 28 -8.67 20.73 0.65
CA ALA A 28 -9.43 21.34 -0.43
C ALA A 28 -10.21 20.27 -1.23
N SER A 29 -11.05 20.72 -2.16
CA SER A 29 -11.75 19.82 -3.08
C SER A 29 -10.76 19.02 -3.93
N ALA A 30 -11.12 17.77 -4.23
CA ALA A 30 -10.28 16.93 -5.08
C ALA A 30 -10.24 17.47 -6.52
N THR A 31 -9.04 17.70 -7.04
CA THR A 31 -8.77 18.04 -8.44
C THR A 31 -8.52 16.78 -9.28
N ALA A 32 -7.98 15.73 -8.64
CA ALA A 32 -7.71 14.44 -9.25
C ALA A 32 -7.68 13.34 -8.18
N TYR A 33 -7.45 12.10 -8.61
CA TYR A 33 -7.27 10.96 -7.73
C TYR A 33 -6.03 10.16 -8.10
N LEU A 34 -5.21 9.85 -7.11
CA LEU A 34 -4.15 8.87 -7.24
C LEU A 34 -4.66 7.49 -6.82
N ASN A 35 -4.56 6.52 -7.71
CA ASN A 35 -4.81 5.11 -7.39
C ASN A 35 -3.47 4.44 -7.07
N LEU A 36 -3.34 3.85 -5.88
CA LEU A 36 -2.20 3.03 -5.52
C LEU A 36 -2.67 1.58 -5.37
N ASN A 37 -2.00 0.64 -6.03
CA ASN A 37 -2.33 -0.79 -5.99
C ASN A 37 -1.12 -1.61 -5.55
N ILE A 38 -1.25 -2.33 -4.43
CA ILE A 38 -0.25 -3.27 -3.92
C ILE A 38 -0.92 -4.64 -3.89
N SER A 39 -0.76 -5.39 -4.98
CA SER A 39 -1.56 -6.59 -5.23
C SER A 39 -0.88 -7.90 -4.84
N LEU A 40 0.45 -7.96 -4.93
CA LEU A 40 1.22 -9.19 -4.77
C LEU A 40 2.52 -8.92 -4.01
N PHE A 41 2.79 -9.75 -3.02
CA PHE A 41 4.06 -9.80 -2.32
C PHE A 41 4.81 -11.10 -2.64
N ARG A 42 6.11 -10.97 -2.92
CA ARG A 42 7.04 -12.07 -3.12
C ARG A 42 8.17 -11.91 -2.12
N ALA A 43 8.31 -12.86 -1.20
CA ALA A 43 9.48 -12.90 -0.34
C ALA A 43 10.70 -13.24 -1.20
N ALA A 44 11.77 -12.45 -1.11
CA ALA A 44 13.05 -12.86 -1.64
C ALA A 44 13.54 -14.07 -0.84
N HIS A 45 13.99 -15.14 -1.52
CA HIS A 45 14.64 -16.31 -0.90
C HIS A 45 16.03 -15.95 -0.38
N ARG A 46 16.15 -14.93 0.47
CA ARG A 46 17.41 -14.60 1.16
C ARG A 46 17.23 -14.88 2.64
N PRO A 47 18.18 -15.56 3.29
CA PRO A 47 18.13 -15.77 4.73
C PRO A 47 18.08 -14.40 5.40
N PHE A 48 16.99 -14.11 6.10
CA PHE A 48 16.86 -12.92 6.93
C PHE A 48 17.89 -13.02 8.05
N SER A 49 19.00 -12.28 7.92
CA SER A 49 19.98 -12.16 8.99
C SER A 49 19.47 -11.15 10.00
N THR A 50 18.67 -11.60 10.95
CA THR A 50 18.46 -10.85 12.20
C THR A 50 19.57 -11.27 13.16
N ARG A 51 20.42 -10.30 13.57
CA ARG A 51 21.32 -10.53 14.71
C ARG A 51 20.43 -10.87 15.91
N ARG A 52 20.49 -12.14 16.35
CA ARG A 52 20.06 -12.66 17.66
C ARG A 52 18.66 -13.29 17.79
N SER A 53 18.09 -13.85 16.73
CA SER A 53 17.07 -14.91 16.85
C SER A 53 17.11 -15.80 15.61
N THR A 54 16.98 -17.12 15.78
CA THR A 54 17.05 -18.16 14.73
C THR A 54 16.46 -17.70 13.39
N PRO A 55 17.16 -17.87 12.25
CA PRO A 55 16.66 -17.48 10.95
C PRO A 55 15.38 -18.28 10.65
N SER A 56 14.22 -17.64 10.74
CA SER A 56 12.99 -18.22 10.22
C SER A 56 13.07 -18.16 8.70
N THR A 57 13.47 -19.27 8.08
CA THR A 57 13.53 -19.43 6.61
C THR A 57 12.14 -19.41 5.97
N ARG A 58 11.07 -19.44 6.77
CA ARG A 58 9.70 -19.50 6.29
C ARG A 58 9.20 -18.08 5.96
N PRO A 59 8.64 -17.85 4.76
CA PRO A 59 7.98 -16.58 4.45
C PRO A 59 6.79 -16.34 5.40
N PRO A 60 6.45 -15.08 5.70
CA PRO A 60 5.36 -14.75 6.63
C PRO A 60 4.03 -15.30 6.14
N ASP A 61 3.26 -15.91 7.05
CA ASP A 61 1.95 -16.49 6.73
C ASP A 61 0.88 -15.41 6.48
N GLU A 62 1.00 -14.28 7.15
CA GLU A 62 0.16 -13.09 6.99
C GLU A 62 1.06 -11.86 7.08
N LEU A 63 0.80 -10.86 6.24
CA LEU A 63 1.56 -9.62 6.25
C LEU A 63 0.71 -8.45 5.79
N SER A 64 1.12 -7.27 6.23
CA SER A 64 0.58 -6.00 5.78
C SER A 64 1.68 -5.06 5.30
N VAL A 65 1.30 -4.15 4.40
CA VAL A 65 2.19 -3.10 3.86
C VAL A 65 1.64 -1.75 4.26
N ARG A 66 2.38 -1.02 5.10
CA ARG A 66 2.04 0.36 5.50
C ARG A 66 2.67 1.35 4.55
N VAL A 67 1.84 2.23 3.98
CA VAL A 67 2.25 3.29 3.07
C VAL A 67 2.12 4.63 3.78
N ARG A 68 3.25 5.35 3.89
CA ARG A 68 3.30 6.70 4.45
C ARG A 68 3.80 7.69 3.41
N TRP A 69 3.02 8.74 3.17
CA TRP A 69 3.40 9.83 2.28
C TRP A 69 4.31 10.85 2.99
N TRP A 70 5.15 11.54 2.23
CA TRP A 70 5.96 12.62 2.79
C TRP A 70 5.07 13.74 3.34
N GLY A 71 5.33 14.18 4.57
CA GLY A 71 4.50 15.14 5.29
C GLY A 71 3.38 14.51 6.14
N GLU A 72 3.13 13.20 6.04
CA GLU A 72 2.29 12.51 7.03
C GLU A 72 3.02 12.40 8.38
N PRO A 73 2.31 12.53 9.52
CA PRO A 73 2.91 12.45 10.84
C PRO A 73 3.48 11.06 11.13
N VAL A 74 4.69 11.02 11.68
CA VAL A 74 5.29 9.78 12.18
C VAL A 74 4.45 9.26 13.35
N GLY A 75 4.07 7.98 13.29
CA GLY A 75 3.20 7.35 14.29
C GLY A 75 1.71 7.59 14.09
N GLY A 76 1.32 8.46 13.15
CA GLY A 76 -0.08 8.63 12.76
C GLY A 76 -0.63 7.44 11.96
N GLN A 77 -1.96 7.44 11.80
CA GLN A 77 -2.65 6.50 10.93
C GLN A 77 -2.19 6.68 9.48
N CYS A 78 -1.96 5.57 8.79
CA CYS A 78 -1.52 5.54 7.40
C CYS A 78 -2.19 4.36 6.69
N ALA A 79 -2.13 4.33 5.36
CA ALA A 79 -2.83 3.30 4.60
C ALA A 79 -2.15 1.94 4.78
N THR A 80 -2.93 0.92 5.15
CA THR A 80 -2.47 -0.45 5.35
C THR A 80 -3.06 -1.37 4.29
N PHE A 81 -2.19 -2.02 3.53
CA PHE A 81 -2.56 -2.93 2.44
C PHE A 81 -2.31 -4.37 2.88
N ASN A 82 -3.16 -5.29 2.43
CA ASN A 82 -2.98 -6.73 2.57
C ASN A 82 -2.84 -7.33 1.16
N PRO A 83 -1.61 -7.40 0.61
CA PRO A 83 -1.37 -7.97 -0.71
C PRO A 83 -1.55 -9.49 -0.69
N ARG A 84 -1.79 -10.07 -1.87
CA ARG A 84 -1.72 -11.53 -2.03
C ARG A 84 -0.28 -12.00 -1.80
N LEU A 85 -0.12 -13.12 -1.10
CA LEU A 85 1.16 -13.76 -0.89
C LEU A 85 1.41 -14.80 -1.98
N ALA A 86 2.51 -14.63 -2.71
CA ALA A 86 2.84 -15.49 -3.84
C ALA A 86 3.12 -16.95 -3.45
N HIS A 87 3.58 -17.19 -2.22
CA HIS A 87 3.83 -18.56 -1.72
C HIS A 87 2.56 -19.27 -1.21
N LYS A 88 1.44 -18.55 -1.09
CA LYS A 88 0.11 -19.09 -0.70
C LYS A 88 -0.84 -19.22 -1.89
N VAL A 89 -0.32 -19.35 -3.10
CA VAL A 89 -1.15 -19.60 -4.29
C VAL A 89 -1.98 -20.86 -4.09
N GLY A 90 -3.27 -20.81 -4.46
CA GLY A 90 -4.22 -21.90 -4.22
C GLY A 90 -4.93 -21.85 -2.86
N HIS A 91 -4.45 -21.06 -1.90
CA HIS A 91 -5.14 -20.84 -0.62
C HIS A 91 -6.05 -19.60 -0.67
N LYS A 92 -7.14 -19.63 0.11
CA LYS A 92 -7.99 -18.47 0.33
C LYS A 92 -7.19 -17.41 1.09
N GLN A 93 -7.17 -16.19 0.57
CA GLN A 93 -6.48 -15.05 1.16
C GLN A 93 -7.42 -13.85 1.20
N ILE A 94 -7.52 -13.19 2.35
CA ILE A 94 -8.23 -11.93 2.49
C ILE A 94 -7.27 -10.82 2.04
N THR A 95 -7.66 -10.05 1.02
CA THR A 95 -6.78 -9.04 0.42
C THR A 95 -7.43 -7.67 0.39
N CYS A 96 -6.63 -6.65 0.68
CA CYS A 96 -6.98 -5.24 0.53
C CYS A 96 -5.86 -4.52 -0.21
N THR A 97 -6.04 -4.30 -1.51
CA THR A 97 -4.91 -4.02 -2.41
C THR A 97 -4.95 -2.63 -3.02
N ARG A 98 -6.08 -1.92 -2.95
CA ARG A 98 -6.26 -0.65 -3.68
C ARG A 98 -6.60 0.49 -2.74
N ALA A 99 -5.81 1.55 -2.78
CA ALA A 99 -6.13 2.84 -2.16
C ALA A 99 -6.44 3.89 -3.23
N ARG A 100 -7.31 4.84 -2.88
CA ARG A 100 -7.64 5.99 -3.72
C ARG A 100 -7.43 7.27 -2.91
N TYR A 101 -6.36 7.99 -3.20
CA TYR A 101 -6.03 9.26 -2.55
C TYR A 101 -6.64 10.43 -3.32
N ARG A 102 -7.20 11.39 -2.60
CA ARG A 102 -7.62 12.67 -3.16
C ARG A 102 -6.40 13.54 -3.38
N VAL A 103 -6.18 13.97 -4.62
CA VAL A 103 -5.23 15.04 -4.93
C VAL A 103 -6.00 16.35 -4.85
N THR A 104 -5.56 17.28 -3.99
CA THR A 104 -6.31 18.51 -3.67
C THR A 104 -5.64 19.77 -4.20
N VAL A 105 -4.57 19.62 -4.98
CA VAL A 105 -3.82 20.69 -5.64
C VAL A 105 -3.84 20.51 -7.16
N PRO A 106 -3.58 21.56 -7.96
CA PRO A 106 -3.37 21.42 -9.40
C PRO A 106 -2.28 20.37 -9.71
N LEU A 107 -2.44 19.64 -10.83
CA LEU A 107 -1.53 18.53 -11.19
C LEU A 107 -0.06 18.95 -11.30
N GLU A 108 0.21 20.19 -11.70
CA GLU A 108 1.58 20.75 -11.73
C GLU A 108 2.22 20.79 -10.34
N LYS A 109 1.48 21.25 -9.33
CA LYS A 109 1.94 21.27 -7.93
C LYS A 109 2.07 19.86 -7.37
N PHE A 110 1.15 18.96 -7.74
CA PHE A 110 1.25 17.56 -7.35
C PHE A 110 2.50 16.89 -7.96
N SER A 111 2.83 17.20 -9.21
CA SER A 111 4.03 16.71 -9.88
C SER A 111 5.31 17.22 -9.20
N ALA A 112 5.33 18.49 -8.77
CA ALA A 112 6.44 19.04 -7.98
C ALA A 112 6.61 18.30 -6.65
N TYR A 113 5.52 18.01 -5.94
CA TYR A 113 5.56 17.22 -4.71
C TYR A 113 6.15 15.81 -4.93
N LEU A 114 5.74 15.11 -6.00
CA LEU A 114 6.32 13.80 -6.35
C LEU A 114 7.81 13.90 -6.72
N LYS A 115 8.19 14.99 -7.39
CA LYS A 115 9.59 15.28 -7.76
C LYS A 115 10.49 15.48 -6.55
N ASP A 116 10.02 16.19 -5.54
CA ASP A 116 10.78 16.39 -4.30
C ASP A 116 10.90 15.09 -3.50
N MET A 117 9.83 14.29 -3.49
CA MET A 117 9.79 13.02 -2.78
C MET A 117 10.69 11.94 -3.43
N ARG A 118 10.75 11.89 -4.77
CA ARG A 118 11.54 10.96 -5.64
C ARG A 118 11.24 9.47 -5.50
N ALA A 119 10.97 8.98 -4.30
CA ALA A 119 10.62 7.60 -4.03
C ALA A 119 9.59 7.47 -2.89
N LEU A 120 8.72 6.47 -2.98
CA LEU A 120 7.73 6.12 -1.95
C LEU A 120 8.17 4.89 -1.18
N TYR A 121 8.54 5.06 0.09
CA TYR A 121 8.89 3.95 0.97
C TYR A 121 7.67 3.38 1.68
N MET A 122 7.65 2.07 1.86
CA MET A 122 6.55 1.33 2.47
C MET A 122 7.11 0.29 3.42
N ASP A 123 6.63 0.26 4.66
CA ASP A 123 7.09 -0.73 5.65
C ASP A 123 6.28 -2.03 5.49
N VAL A 124 7.00 -3.15 5.45
CA VAL A 124 6.43 -4.50 5.36
C VAL A 124 6.40 -5.09 6.75
N LEU A 125 5.25 -5.53 7.20
CA LEU A 125 5.00 -5.95 8.58
C LEU A 125 4.57 -7.40 8.58
N ASP A 126 5.14 -8.19 9.49
CA ASP A 126 4.59 -9.51 9.80
C ASP A 126 3.47 -9.32 10.81
N ASP A 127 2.25 -9.69 10.42
CA ASP A 127 1.06 -9.46 11.23
C ASP A 127 1.07 -10.32 12.51
N ASN A 128 1.84 -11.42 12.55
CA ASN A 128 2.01 -12.24 13.76
C ASN A 128 2.95 -11.61 14.79
N CYS A 129 3.91 -10.80 14.33
CA CYS A 129 4.94 -10.20 15.18
C CYS A 129 4.71 -8.71 15.44
N GLU A 130 3.69 -8.12 14.81
CA GLU A 130 3.39 -6.68 14.79
C GLU A 130 4.61 -5.78 14.48
N ARG A 131 5.63 -6.34 13.82
CA ARG A 131 6.93 -5.70 13.62
C ARG A 131 7.24 -5.57 12.14
N ALA A 132 7.91 -4.46 11.79
CA ALA A 132 8.49 -4.29 10.47
C ALA A 132 9.55 -5.37 10.23
N ILE A 133 9.33 -6.18 9.21
CA ILE A 133 10.25 -7.19 8.70
C ILE A 133 11.02 -6.69 7.48
N GLY A 134 10.62 -5.59 6.86
CA GLY A 134 11.34 -5.03 5.72
C GLY A 134 10.77 -3.71 5.24
N ARG A 135 11.33 -3.21 4.14
CA ARG A 135 10.89 -1.98 3.49
C ARG A 135 10.89 -2.17 1.97
N ALA A 136 9.75 -1.92 1.35
CA ALA A 136 9.63 -1.76 -0.09
C ALA A 136 9.78 -0.27 -0.46
N ARG A 137 10.16 0.04 -1.70
CA ARG A 137 10.31 1.43 -2.16
C ARG A 137 9.85 1.56 -3.59
N ILE A 138 9.04 2.56 -3.98
CA ILE A 138 8.69 2.90 -5.38
C ILE A 138 9.72 3.91 -5.84
N ASP A 139 10.61 3.56 -6.75
CA ASP A 139 11.54 4.54 -7.32
C ASP A 139 10.87 5.36 -8.42
N ARG A 140 11.39 6.57 -8.64
CA ARG A 140 11.03 7.44 -9.77
C ARG A 140 9.54 7.81 -9.81
N ILE A 141 8.93 8.03 -8.64
CA ILE A 141 7.53 8.46 -8.55
C ILE A 141 7.28 9.83 -9.18
N ASP A 142 8.36 10.60 -9.43
CA ASP A 142 8.37 11.85 -10.17
C ASP A 142 7.99 11.69 -11.66
N ARG A 143 8.05 10.46 -12.20
CA ARG A 143 7.63 10.16 -13.58
C ARG A 143 6.13 9.88 -13.73
N LEU A 144 5.41 9.80 -12.61
CA LEU A 144 3.99 9.52 -12.63
C LEU A 144 3.23 10.69 -13.26
N THR A 145 2.48 10.42 -14.32
CA THR A 145 1.56 11.38 -14.93
C THR A 145 0.21 10.69 -15.23
N PRO A 146 -0.86 11.43 -15.53
CA PRO A 146 -2.15 10.82 -15.88
C PRO A 146 -2.06 9.80 -17.04
N ASN A 147 -1.11 9.99 -17.96
CA ASN A 147 -0.91 9.15 -19.15
C ASN A 147 0.28 8.18 -19.01
N HIS A 148 1.00 8.23 -17.88
CA HIS A 148 2.18 7.42 -17.64
C HIS A 148 2.11 6.85 -16.22
N PRO A 149 1.35 5.76 -16.01
CA PRO A 149 1.33 5.06 -14.73
C PRO A 149 2.70 4.43 -14.44
N ILE A 150 2.96 4.16 -13.17
CA ILE A 150 4.15 3.42 -12.73
C ILE A 150 3.72 2.02 -12.34
N ASP A 151 4.03 1.05 -13.20
CA ASP A 151 3.63 -0.34 -13.05
C ASP A 151 4.78 -1.20 -12.54
N THR A 152 5.48 -0.84 -11.46
CA THR A 152 6.43 -1.82 -10.88
C THR A 152 6.87 -1.48 -9.49
N LEU A 153 7.13 -2.53 -8.69
CA LEU A 153 8.26 -2.49 -7.78
C LEU A 153 8.98 -3.78 -7.42
N GLN A 154 10.30 -3.62 -7.30
CA GLN A 154 11.24 -4.55 -6.69
C GLN A 154 11.27 -4.34 -5.17
N ALA A 155 11.25 -5.44 -4.42
CA ALA A 155 11.56 -5.52 -2.99
C ALA A 155 12.82 -6.36 -2.80
#